data_AF-A0A351A6J3-F1
#
_entry.id   AF-A0A351A6J3-F1
#
_cell.length_a   1.000
_cell.length_b   1.000
_cell.length_c   1.000
_cell.angle_alpha   90.00
_cell.angle_beta   90.00
_cell.angle_gamma   90.00
#
_symmetry.space_group_name_H-M   'P 1'
#
loop_
_entity.id
_entity.type
_entity.pdbx_description
1 polymer ?
#
loop_
_entity_poly.entity_id
_entity_poly.type
_entity_poly.pdbx_seq_one_letter_code
_entity_poly.pdbx_strand_id
1 'polypeptide(L)'
;VEPPRPDLVIYLQARPDTLMERVRKRGLDAERRITELYLEQVANRYTRYFYQYDAAPLFIVDAGVLNPVDKDEDFELLLERLREMRGYREFFGYAG
;
A
#
# COMPACT_ATOMS: atom_id res chain seq x y z
N VAL A 1 -2.33 23.97 -12.26
CA VAL A 1 -2.58 22.84 -13.17
C VAL A 1 -3.21 21.75 -12.34
N GLU A 2 -4.42 21.33 -12.69
CA GLU A 2 -5.07 20.22 -12.01
C GLU A 2 -4.38 18.91 -12.41
N PRO A 3 -3.98 18.05 -11.46
CA PRO A 3 -3.33 16.79 -11.80
C PRO A 3 -4.30 15.88 -12.58
N PRO A 4 -3.81 15.09 -13.53
CA PRO A 4 -4.67 14.18 -14.28
C PRO A 4 -5.30 13.15 -13.35
N ARG A 5 -6.54 12.79 -13.64
CA ARG A 5 -7.25 11.70 -12.96
C ARG A 5 -6.54 10.37 -13.30
N PRO A 6 -6.12 9.57 -12.31
CA PRO A 6 -5.50 8.28 -12.59
C PRO A 6 -6.54 7.27 -13.08
N ASP A 7 -6.13 6.34 -13.95
CA ASP A 7 -6.96 5.23 -14.40
C ASP A 7 -7.07 4.11 -13.35
N LEU A 8 -6.12 4.04 -12.42
CA LEU A 8 -6.04 3.05 -11.34
C LEU A 8 -5.14 3.58 -10.22
N VAL A 9 -5.51 3.31 -8.97
CA VAL A 9 -4.64 3.49 -7.81
C VAL A 9 -4.37 2.15 -7.15
N ILE A 10 -3.09 1.87 -6.89
CA ILE A 10 -2.65 0.72 -6.10
C ILE A 10 -2.27 1.21 -4.71
N TYR A 11 -3.01 0.80 -3.68
CA TYR A 11 -2.76 1.18 -2.30
C TYR A 11 -2.12 0.02 -1.53
N LEU A 12 -0.83 0.13 -1.26
CA LEU A 12 -0.07 -0.84 -0.45
C LEU A 12 -0.29 -0.54 1.04
N GLN A 13 -1.12 -1.35 1.70
CA GLN A 13 -1.40 -1.22 3.11
C GLN A 13 -0.48 -2.15 3.92
N ALA A 14 0.11 -1.62 4.98
CA ALA A 14 0.75 -2.41 6.03
C ALA A 14 0.48 -1.76 7.38
N ARG A 15 0.60 -2.52 8.45
CA ARG A 15 0.41 -1.99 9.80
C ARG A 15 1.56 -1.01 10.17
N PRO A 16 1.31 0.02 11.00
CA PRO A 16 2.32 1.02 11.34
C PRO A 16 3.61 0.44 11.94
N ASP A 17 3.49 -0.60 12.77
CA ASP A 17 4.61 -1.38 13.32
C ASP A 17 5.48 -1.99 12.21
N THR A 18 4.85 -2.65 11.23
CA THR A 18 5.53 -3.22 10.05
C THR A 18 6.23 -2.13 9.24
N LEU A 19 5.59 -0.97 9.07
CA LEU A 19 6.18 0.17 8.35
C LEU A 19 7.37 0.75 9.11
N MET A 20 7.28 0.86 10.44
CA MET A 20 8.39 1.33 11.28
C MET A 20 9.60 0.41 11.22
N GLU A 21 9.38 -0.91 11.26
CA GLU A 21 10.45 -1.90 11.08
C GLU A 21 11.15 -1.73 9.73
N ARG A 22 10.40 -1.53 8.65
CA ARG A 22 10.96 -1.30 7.31
C ARG A 22 11.75 -0.01 7.20
N VAL A 23 11.23 1.09 7.76
CA VAL A 23 11.93 2.38 7.83
C VAL A 23 13.27 2.21 8.57
N ARG A 24 13.24 1.57 9.74
CA ARG A 24 14.45 1.30 10.53
C ARG A 24 15.43 0.41 9.78
N LYS A 25 14.96 -0.64 9.10
CA LYS A 25 15.79 -1.56 8.30
C LYS A 25 16.46 -0.87 7.12
N ARG A 26 15.79 0.07 6.45
CA ARG A 26 16.38 0.85 5.34
C ARG A 26 17.48 1.80 5.80
N GLY A 27 17.34 2.36 7.01
CA GLY A 27 18.39 3.18 7.64
C GLY A 27 18.72 4.48 6.90
N LEU A 28 17.82 4.99 6.05
CA LEU A 28 18.04 6.21 5.28
C LEU A 28 18.14 7.44 6.19
N ASP A 29 19.14 8.29 5.98
CA ASP A 29 19.38 9.50 6.79
C ASP A 29 18.16 10.43 6.82
N ALA A 30 17.46 10.55 5.69
CA ALA A 30 16.24 11.36 5.57
C ALA A 30 15.08 10.82 6.43
N GLU A 31 15.05 9.51 6.69
CA GLU A 31 13.97 8.85 7.45
C GLU A 31 14.25 8.83 8.96
N ARG A 32 15.46 9.17 9.43
CA ARG A 32 15.84 9.11 10.85
C ARG A 32 14.97 9.95 11.78
N ARG A 33 14.32 10.99 11.26
CA ARG A 33 13.43 11.88 12.03
C ARG A 33 11.97 11.40 12.03
N ILE A 34 11.64 10.34 11.29
CA ILE A 34 10.31 9.75 11.28
C ILE A 34 10.08 9.09 12.64
N THR A 35 9.19 9.69 13.43
CA THR A 35 8.75 9.11 14.69
C THR A 35 7.65 8.09 14.44
N GLU A 36 7.51 7.14 15.37
CA GLU A 36 6.43 6.15 15.33
C GLU A 36 5.05 6.81 15.33
N LEU A 37 4.84 7.80 16.21
CA LEU A 37 3.61 8.58 16.25
C LEU A 37 3.32 9.27 14.92
N TYR A 38 4.34 9.84 14.27
CA TYR A 38 4.15 10.48 12.97
C TYR A 38 3.76 9.47 11.89
N LEU A 39 4.45 8.32 11.83
CA LEU A 39 4.13 7.29 10.85
C LEU A 39 2.73 6.71 11.06
N GLU A 40 2.32 6.52 12.31
CA GLU A 40 0.95 6.10 12.66
C GLU A 40 -0.09 7.12 12.18
N GLN A 41 0.13 8.41 12.40
CA GLN A 41 -0.76 9.47 11.92
C GLN A 41 -0.87 9.47 10.39
N VAL A 42 0.25 9.30 9.69
CA VAL A 42 0.28 9.19 8.22
C VAL A 42 -0.51 7.96 7.78
N ALA A 43 -0.21 6.77 8.32
CA ALA A 43 -0.90 5.53 7.97
C ALA A 43 -2.42 5.62 8.20
N ASN A 44 -2.84 6.21 9.32
CA ASN A 44 -4.24 6.45 9.65
C ASN A 44 -4.91 7.42 8.67
N ARG A 45 -4.21 8.51 8.29
CA ARG A 45 -4.73 9.49 7.32
C ARG A 45 -4.92 8.87 5.95
N TYR A 46 -3.96 8.10 5.47
CA TYR A 46 -4.05 7.39 4.18
C TYR A 46 -5.15 6.31 4.19
N THR A 47 -5.28 5.56 5.28
CA THR A 47 -6.36 4.58 5.44
C THR A 47 -7.74 5.24 5.35
N ARG A 48 -7.95 6.37 6.04
CA ARG A 48 -9.22 7.12 5.97
C ARG A 48 -9.47 7.70 4.58
N TYR A 49 -8.43 8.23 3.94
CA TYR A 49 -8.52 8.78 2.59
C TYR A 49 -8.96 7.70 1.59
N PHE A 50 -8.26 6.56 1.56
CA PHE A 50 -8.57 5.47 0.63
C PHE A 50 -9.84 4.68 0.97
N TYR A 51 -10.34 4.78 2.21
CA TYR A 51 -11.66 4.28 2.55
C TYR A 51 -12.79 5.00 1.81
N GLN A 52 -12.62 6.30 1.53
CA GLN A 52 -13.61 7.15 0.87
C GLN A 52 -13.25 7.48 -0.58
N TYR A 53 -12.15 6.91 -1.10
CA TYR A 53 -11.62 7.25 -2.40
C TYR A 53 -12.48 6.64 -3.52
N ASP A 54 -13.04 7.50 -4.37
CA ASP A 54 -13.87 7.14 -5.52
C ASP A 54 -13.38 7.75 -6.84
N ALA A 55 -12.30 8.53 -6.80
CA ALA A 55 -11.77 9.23 -7.97
C ALA A 55 -11.13 8.30 -9.01
N ALA A 56 -10.81 7.05 -8.69
CA ALA A 56 -10.36 6.05 -9.66
C ALA A 56 -10.62 4.64 -9.12
N PRO A 57 -10.57 3.60 -9.98
CA PRO A 57 -10.45 2.23 -9.52
C PRO A 57 -9.34 2.10 -8.46
N LEU A 58 -9.60 1.34 -7.41
CA LEU A 58 -8.70 1.20 -6.26
C LEU A 58 -8.41 -0.28 -5.97
N PHE A 59 -7.16 -0.67 -6.16
CA PHE A 59 -6.65 -1.99 -5.84
C PHE A 59 -5.84 -1.91 -4.53
N ILE A 60 -6.36 -2.50 -3.47
CA ILE A 60 -5.75 -2.47 -2.14
C ILE A 60 -4.95 -3.76 -1.94
N VAL A 61 -3.68 -3.64 -1.57
CA VAL A 61 -2.78 -4.78 -1.37
C VAL A 61 -2.31 -4.79 0.07
N ASP A 62 -2.48 -5.92 0.77
CA ASP A 62 -1.83 -6.14 2.07
C ASP A 62 -0.34 -6.43 1.87
N ALA A 63 0.44 -5.36 1.92
CA ALA A 63 1.89 -5.40 1.86
C ALA A 63 2.53 -5.79 3.19
N GLY A 64 1.78 -6.16 4.23
CA GLY A 64 2.29 -6.76 5.45
C GLY A 64 2.70 -8.23 5.25
N VAL A 65 1.92 -8.95 4.45
CA VAL A 65 2.16 -10.37 4.13
C VAL A 65 2.82 -10.55 2.76
N LEU A 66 2.34 -9.81 1.76
CA LEU A 66 2.88 -9.88 0.41
C LEU A 66 4.22 -9.14 0.32
N ASN A 67 5.24 -9.79 -0.23
CA ASN A 67 6.55 -9.20 -0.49
C ASN A 67 6.91 -9.25 -1.98
N PRO A 68 6.26 -8.43 -2.82
CA PRO A 68 6.54 -8.40 -4.26
C PRO A 68 7.91 -7.76 -4.59
N VAL A 69 8.66 -7.29 -3.59
CA VAL A 69 10.00 -6.70 -3.77
C VAL A 69 11.08 -7.77 -3.75
N ASP A 70 10.97 -8.75 -2.83
CA ASP A 70 11.98 -9.80 -2.67
C ASP A 70 11.51 -11.18 -3.17
N LYS A 71 10.24 -11.33 -3.55
CA LYS A 71 9.66 -12.61 -4.02
C LYS A 71 8.94 -12.42 -5.34
N ASP A 72 9.50 -13.00 -6.40
CA ASP A 72 8.91 -12.95 -7.75
C ASP A 72 7.53 -13.63 -7.80
N GLU A 73 7.32 -14.69 -7.03
CA GLU A 73 6.03 -15.39 -6.92
C GLU A 73 4.91 -14.46 -6.40
N ASP A 74 5.22 -13.63 -5.41
CA ASP A 74 4.29 -12.66 -4.84
C ASP A 74 3.99 -11.53 -5.85
N PHE A 75 4.98 -11.15 -6.66
CA PHE A 75 4.83 -10.17 -7.72
C PHE A 75 3.93 -10.69 -8.85
N GLU A 76 4.17 -11.91 -9.32
CA GLU A 76 3.36 -12.53 -10.37
C GLU A 76 1.90 -12.73 -9.91
N LEU A 77 1.70 -13.17 -8.66
CA LEU A 77 0.36 -13.29 -8.08
C LEU A 77 -0.36 -11.94 -8.00
N LEU A 78 0.33 -10.87 -7.60
CA LEU A 78 -0.23 -9.52 -7.60
C LEU A 78 -0.63 -9.09 -9.01
N LEU A 79 0.21 -9.36 -10.01
CA LEU A 79 -0.03 -8.98 -11.39
C LEU A 79 -1.19 -9.75 -12.01
N GLU A 80 -1.31 -11.05 -11.72
CA GLU A 80 -2.44 -11.87 -12.11
C GLU A 80 -3.75 -11.29 -11.54
N ARG A 81 -3.79 -11.02 -10.22
CA ARG A 81 -4.98 -10.46 -9.57
C ARG A 81 -5.34 -9.07 -10.08
N LEU A 82 -4.34 -8.24 -10.36
CA LEU A 82 -4.54 -6.93 -10.98
C LEU A 82 -5.21 -7.05 -12.36
N ARG A 83 -4.80 -8.03 -13.18
CA ARG A 83 -5.38 -8.29 -14.51
C ARG A 83 -6.79 -8.84 -14.44
N GLU A 84 -7.09 -9.61 -13.40
CA GLU A 84 -8.41 -10.21 -13.17
C GLU A 84 -9.40 -9.27 -12.48
N MET A 85 -8.94 -8.10 -12.02
CA MET A 85 -9.76 -7.13 -11.30
C MET A 85 -11.04 -6.79 -12.06
N ARG A 86 -12.19 -7.11 -11.46
CA ARG A 86 -13.53 -6.89 -12.07
C ARG A 86 -14.30 -5.75 -11.45
N GLY A 87 -13.89 -5.33 -10.26
CA GLY A 87 -14.57 -4.30 -9.48
C GLY A 87 -13.88 -2.95 -9.58
N TYR A 88 -14.60 -1.88 -9.22
CA TYR A 88 -13.99 -0.56 -9.02
C TYR A 88 -13.12 -0.53 -7.75
N ARG A 89 -13.34 -1.45 -6.81
CA ARG A 89 -12.55 -1.59 -5.60
C ARG A 89 -12.32 -3.06 -5.29
N GLU A 90 -11.07 -3.45 -5.10
CA GLU A 90 -10.70 -4.82 -4.78
C GLU A 90 -9.64 -4.83 -3.68
N PHE A 91 -9.75 -5.80 -2.77
CA PHE A 91 -8.79 -6.02 -1.71
C PHE A 91 -8.08 -7.35 -1.95
N PHE A 92 -6.76 -7.31 -2.03
CA PHE A 92 -5.90 -8.45 -2.19
C PHE A 92 -5.00 -8.60 -0.96
N GLY A 93 -5.16 -9.73 -0.27
CA GLY A 93 -4.30 -10.18 0.81
C GLY A 93 -4.39 -11.69 0.90
N TYR A 94 -3.38 -12.32 1.48
CA TYR A 94 -3.47 -13.74 1.80
C TYR A 94 -4.58 -13.94 2.84
N ALA A 95 -5.67 -14.61 2.43
CA ALA A 95 -6.46 -15.36 3.38
C ALA A 95 -5.56 -16.53 3.82
N GLY A 96 -5.10 -16.48 5.07
CA GLY A 96 -4.45 -17.65 5.69
C GLY A 96 -5.35 -18.87 5.66
#